data_AF-A0A363T967-F1
#
_entry.id   AF-A0A363T967-F1
#
_cell.length_a   1.000
_cell.length_b   1.000
_cell.length_c   1.000
_cell.angle_alpha   90.00
_cell.angle_beta   90.00
_cell.angle_gamma   90.00
#
_symmetry.space_group_name_H-M   'P 1'
#
loop_
_entity.id
_entity.type
_entity.pdbx_description
1 polymer ?
#
loop_
_entity_poly.entity_id
_entity_poly.type
_entity_poly.pdbx_seq_one_letter_code
_entity_poly.pdbx_strand_id
1 'polypeptide(L)'
;MPGIIDPETINVMAIPGIWSPVQWELTEEERINELEAQTVAGLLWSVDIPEAILRLLLQEAEITRIFEPPENYDPEIQGEWNPEITANGFRNPIELVKVERETNYLYLEYKLGDSAYWYIEIEPEKVTIARF
;
A
#
# COMPACT_ATOMS: atom_id res chain seq x y z
N MET A 1 10.41 -17.37 -11.82
CA MET A 1 11.51 -16.53 -11.32
C MET A 1 11.09 -15.08 -11.46
N PRO A 2 10.43 -14.50 -10.45
CA PRO A 2 10.34 -13.06 -10.32
C PRO A 2 11.67 -12.55 -9.75
N GLY A 3 12.31 -11.54 -10.36
CA GLY A 3 13.48 -10.93 -9.70
C GLY A 3 14.59 -10.36 -10.58
N ILE A 4 14.52 -10.44 -11.91
CA ILE A 4 15.45 -9.68 -12.77
C ILE A 4 14.71 -8.45 -13.27
N ILE A 5 14.94 -7.32 -12.60
CA ILE A 5 14.50 -6.00 -13.06
C ILE A 5 15.57 -5.52 -14.02
N ASP A 6 15.24 -5.41 -15.31
CA ASP A 6 16.13 -4.87 -16.32
C ASP A 6 16.09 -3.32 -16.27
N PRO A 7 17.20 -2.66 -15.88
CA PRO A 7 17.24 -1.21 -15.73
C PRO A 7 17.14 -0.46 -17.06
N GLU A 8 17.45 -1.11 -18.19
CA GLU A 8 17.37 -0.46 -19.50
C GLU A 8 15.92 -0.37 -20.01
N THR A 9 15.05 -1.29 -19.59
CA THR A 9 13.66 -1.35 -20.04
C THR A 9 12.64 -0.84 -19.03
N ILE A 10 13.04 -0.63 -17.77
CA ILE A 10 12.14 -0.25 -16.66
C ILE A 10 11.32 1.03 -16.92
N ASN A 11 11.83 1.96 -17.74
CA ASN A 11 11.19 3.24 -18.05
C ASN A 11 10.85 3.41 -19.55
N VAL A 12 10.92 2.35 -20.36
CA VAL A 12 10.63 2.44 -21.80
C VAL A 12 9.20 2.92 -22.08
N MET A 13 8.31 2.75 -21.10
CA MET A 13 6.97 3.32 -21.09
C MET A 13 6.83 4.34 -19.95
N ALA A 14 7.65 5.40 -19.95
CA ALA A 14 7.51 6.54 -19.02
C ALA A 14 6.19 7.30 -19.29
N ILE A 15 5.10 6.66 -18.92
CA ILE A 15 3.73 7.15 -18.95
C ILE A 15 3.48 7.82 -17.59
N PRO A 16 2.71 8.92 -17.51
CA PRO A 16 2.36 9.53 -16.23
C PRO A 16 1.75 8.50 -15.27
N GLY A 17 2.04 8.59 -13.97
CA GLY A 17 1.51 7.68 -12.94
C GLY A 17 -0.02 7.69 -12.74
N ILE A 18 -0.76 8.37 -13.62
CA ILE A 18 -2.23 8.49 -13.63
C ILE A 18 -2.79 7.98 -14.97
N TRP A 19 -2.13 7.00 -15.60
CA TRP A 19 -2.56 6.47 -16.88
C TRP A 19 -3.06 5.03 -16.70
N SER A 20 -4.32 4.90 -16.30
CA SER A 20 -5.09 3.64 -16.43
C SER A 20 -6.29 3.85 -17.35
N PRO A 21 -6.09 4.13 -18.66
CA PRO A 21 -7.22 4.25 -19.57
C PRO A 21 -7.73 2.86 -19.90
N VAL A 22 -8.90 2.52 -19.38
CA VAL A 22 -9.70 1.46 -20.00
C VAL A 22 -10.27 2.02 -21.30
N GLN A 23 -9.74 1.56 -22.43
CA GLN A 23 -10.10 2.07 -23.76
C GLN A 23 -11.16 1.21 -24.47
N TRP A 24 -11.90 0.35 -23.75
CA TRP A 24 -12.92 -0.55 -24.31
C TRP A 24 -14.11 -0.74 -23.37
N GLU A 25 -15.19 -1.33 -23.90
CA GLU A 25 -16.38 -1.69 -23.11
C GLU A 25 -16.07 -2.88 -22.20
N LEU A 26 -16.16 -2.67 -20.89
CA LEU A 26 -15.97 -3.72 -19.90
C LEU A 26 -17.26 -4.50 -19.66
N THR A 27 -17.13 -5.80 -19.47
CA THR A 27 -18.15 -6.59 -18.80
C THR A 27 -18.33 -6.14 -17.35
N GLU A 28 -19.43 -6.56 -16.71
CA GLU A 28 -19.67 -6.25 -15.29
C GLU A 28 -18.53 -6.73 -14.38
N GLU A 29 -18.03 -7.95 -14.63
CA GLU A 29 -16.94 -8.56 -13.87
C GLU A 29 -15.63 -7.78 -14.03
N GLU A 30 -15.27 -7.43 -15.27
CA GLU A 30 -14.07 -6.63 -15.54
C GLU A 30 -14.17 -5.23 -14.94
N ARG A 31 -15.37 -4.62 -14.94
CA ARG A 31 -15.60 -3.33 -14.30
C ARG A 31 -15.37 -3.40 -12.79
N ILE A 32 -15.84 -4.46 -12.15
CA ILE A 32 -15.62 -4.68 -10.71
C ILE A 32 -14.12 -4.84 -10.43
N ASN A 33 -13.43 -5.68 -11.20
CA ASN A 33 -12.00 -5.91 -11.03
C ASN A 33 -11.18 -4.63 -11.23
N GLU A 34 -11.52 -3.80 -12.22
CA GLU A 34 -10.84 -2.51 -12.44
C GLU A 34 -11.07 -1.54 -11.27
N LEU A 35 -12.30 -1.46 -10.75
CA LEU A 35 -12.60 -0.61 -9.58
C LEU A 35 -11.84 -1.07 -8.33
N GLU A 36 -11.73 -2.38 -8.12
CA GLU A 36 -10.92 -2.92 -7.02
C GLU A 36 -9.43 -2.59 -7.21
N ALA A 37 -8.89 -2.77 -8.42
CA ALA A 37 -7.50 -2.42 -8.73
C ALA A 37 -7.20 -0.93 -8.52
N GLN A 38 -8.10 -0.04 -8.95
CA GLN A 38 -7.97 1.39 -8.72
C GLN A 38 -8.05 1.75 -7.22
N THR A 39 -8.92 1.07 -6.48
CA THR A 39 -9.04 1.26 -5.03
C THR A 39 -7.76 0.83 -4.31
N VAL A 40 -7.20 -0.33 -4.66
CA VAL A 40 -5.91 -0.83 -4.15
C VAL A 40 -4.80 0.18 -4.45
N ALA A 41 -4.72 0.67 -5.68
CA ALA A 41 -3.72 1.67 -6.07
C ALA A 41 -3.86 2.98 -5.29
N GLY A 42 -5.10 3.45 -5.10
CA GLY A 42 -5.38 4.64 -4.29
C GLY A 42 -4.97 4.47 -2.82
N LEU A 43 -5.24 3.30 -2.23
CA LEU A 43 -4.82 3.00 -0.86
C LEU A 43 -3.29 2.89 -0.73
N LEU A 44 -2.62 2.24 -1.67
CA LEU A 44 -1.15 2.16 -1.70
C LEU A 44 -0.50 3.55 -1.84
N TRP A 45 -1.15 4.48 -2.54
CA TRP A 45 -0.71 5.87 -2.64
C TRP A 45 -0.91 6.67 -1.34
N SER A 46 -1.86 6.26 -0.50
CA SER A 46 -2.20 6.95 0.75
C SER A 46 -1.29 6.59 1.94
N VAL A 47 -0.57 5.48 1.85
CA VAL A 47 0.38 5.03 2.89
C VAL A 47 1.80 5.48 2.55
N ASP A 48 2.74 5.32 3.48
CA ASP A 48 4.13 5.61 3.20
C ASP A 48 4.73 4.61 2.19
N ILE A 49 5.80 5.04 1.50
CA ILE A 49 6.44 4.22 0.46
C ILE A 49 6.95 2.88 1.03
N PRO A 50 7.61 2.83 2.21
CA PRO A 50 8.07 1.57 2.78
C PRO A 50 6.93 0.57 3.08
N GLU A 51 5.80 1.02 3.64
CA GLU A 51 4.62 0.17 3.85
C GLU A 51 4.05 -0.30 2.51
N ALA A 52 3.91 0.58 1.52
CA ALA A 52 3.43 0.21 0.19
C ALA A 52 4.31 -0.88 -0.44
N ILE A 53 5.64 -0.76 -0.35
CA ILE A 53 6.60 -1.78 -0.80
C ILE A 53 6.39 -3.09 -0.05
N LEU A 54 6.24 -3.04 1.27
CA LEU A 54 6.05 -4.23 2.09
C LEU A 54 4.75 -4.96 1.72
N ARG A 55 3.65 -4.23 1.54
CA ARG A 55 2.36 -4.78 1.09
C ARG A 55 2.49 -5.49 -0.25
N LEU A 56 3.16 -4.87 -1.22
CA LEU A 56 3.36 -5.46 -2.55
C LEU A 56 4.23 -6.71 -2.51
N LEU A 57 5.33 -6.69 -1.73
CA LEU A 57 6.23 -7.84 -1.60
C LEU A 57 5.57 -9.05 -0.93
N LEU A 58 4.71 -8.79 0.05
CA LEU A 58 4.05 -9.84 0.84
C LEU A 58 2.67 -10.23 0.33
N GLN A 59 2.20 -9.59 -0.76
CA GLN A 59 0.84 -9.76 -1.29
C GLN A 59 -0.26 -9.36 -0.28
N GLU A 60 0.04 -8.36 0.56
CA GLU A 60 -0.81 -7.84 1.64
C GLU A 60 -1.53 -6.53 1.23
N ALA A 61 -1.93 -6.45 -0.04
CA ALA A 61 -2.64 -5.30 -0.62
C ALA A 61 -4.14 -5.55 -0.81
N GLU A 62 -4.65 -6.70 -0.40
CA GLU A 62 -6.08 -7.01 -0.45
C GLU A 62 -6.89 -5.99 0.35
N ILE A 63 -8.05 -5.61 -0.19
CA ILE A 63 -8.94 -4.64 0.43
C ILE A 63 -10.15 -5.31 1.06
N THR A 64 -10.75 -4.60 2.00
CA THR A 64 -12.05 -4.90 2.58
C THR A 64 -12.88 -3.64 2.68
N ARG A 65 -14.20 -3.82 2.72
CA ARG A 65 -15.14 -2.73 2.97
C ARG A 65 -15.17 -2.41 4.45
N ILE A 66 -15.21 -1.12 4.74
CA ILE A 66 -15.27 -0.56 6.08
C ILE A 66 -16.60 0.19 6.21
N PHE A 67 -17.37 -0.18 7.24
CA PHE A 67 -18.69 0.40 7.53
C PHE A 67 -18.68 1.27 8.79
N GLU A 68 -17.65 1.11 9.62
CA GLU A 68 -17.48 1.81 10.90
C GLU A 68 -16.17 2.61 10.88
N PRO A 69 -16.11 3.77 11.57
CA PRO A 69 -14.88 4.53 11.64
C PRO A 69 -13.79 3.72 12.38
N PRO A 70 -12.50 3.92 12.04
CA PRO A 70 -11.40 3.27 12.77
C PRO A 70 -11.35 3.73 14.24
N GLU A 71 -10.74 2.92 15.12
CA GLU A 71 -10.72 3.16 16.57
C GLU A 71 -10.18 4.55 16.99
N ASN A 72 -9.28 5.11 16.18
CA ASN A 72 -8.64 6.41 16.42
C ASN A 72 -9.25 7.56 15.58
N TYR A 73 -10.44 7.35 14.99
CA TYR A 73 -11.13 8.39 14.24
C TYR A 73 -11.60 9.52 15.17
N ASP A 74 -11.27 10.76 14.80
CA ASP A 74 -11.69 11.96 15.51
C ASP A 74 -12.64 12.78 14.62
N PRO A 75 -13.96 12.76 14.89
CA PRO A 75 -14.93 13.50 14.10
C PRO A 75 -14.74 15.03 14.13
N GLU A 76 -14.13 15.57 15.18
CA GLU A 76 -13.91 17.03 15.29
C GLU A 76 -12.81 17.49 14.34
N ILE A 77 -11.83 16.63 14.04
CA ILE A 77 -10.70 16.93 13.16
C ILE A 77 -10.93 16.42 11.73
N GLN A 78 -11.57 15.26 11.58
CA GLN A 78 -11.66 14.51 10.33
C GLN A 78 -13.05 14.63 9.66
N GLY A 79 -13.97 15.37 10.28
CA GLY A 79 -15.35 15.54 9.81
C GLY A 79 -16.29 14.47 10.33
N GLU A 80 -17.58 14.60 10.04
CA GLU A 80 -18.57 13.60 10.46
C GLU A 80 -18.46 12.31 9.64
N TRP A 81 -18.49 11.16 10.31
CA TRP A 81 -18.58 9.86 9.62
C TRP A 81 -19.98 9.68 9.03
N ASN A 82 -20.05 9.39 7.74
CA ASN A 82 -21.32 9.08 7.08
C ASN A 82 -21.48 7.55 6.95
N PRO A 83 -22.39 6.91 7.71
CA PRO A 83 -22.58 5.45 7.68
C PRO A 83 -23.23 4.95 6.38
N GLU A 84 -23.77 5.84 5.54
CA GLU A 84 -24.33 5.49 4.23
C GLU A 84 -23.26 5.37 3.14
N ILE A 85 -22.03 5.83 3.41
CA ILE A 85 -20.91 5.78 2.46
C ILE A 85 -20.01 4.60 2.84
N THR A 86 -19.80 3.68 1.91
CA THR A 86 -18.85 2.57 2.10
C THR A 86 -17.42 3.09 1.90
N ALA A 87 -16.57 2.88 2.89
CA ALA A 87 -15.12 3.09 2.77
C ALA A 87 -14.42 1.77 2.43
N ASN A 88 -13.19 1.86 1.92
CA ASN A 88 -12.31 0.71 1.74
C ASN A 88 -11.03 0.92 2.54
N GLY A 89 -10.47 -0.18 3.04
CA GLY A 89 -9.14 -0.20 3.64
C GLY A 89 -8.47 -1.54 3.40
N PHE A 90 -7.21 -1.65 3.77
CA PHE A 90 -6.50 -2.92 3.68
C PHE A 90 -7.12 -3.95 4.62
N ARG A 91 -7.25 -5.19 4.14
CA ARG A 91 -7.82 -6.32 4.89
C ARG A 91 -7.00 -6.63 6.14
N ASN A 92 -5.68 -6.69 5.98
CA ASN A 92 -4.76 -6.99 7.06
C ASN A 92 -4.06 -5.71 7.54
N PRO A 93 -4.07 -5.44 8.86
CA PRO A 93 -3.38 -4.30 9.41
C PRO A 93 -1.87 -4.50 9.33
N ILE A 94 -1.18 -3.43 8.97
CA ILE A 94 0.27 -3.29 9.10
C ILE A 94 0.48 -2.08 9.98
N GLU A 95 1.17 -2.26 11.08
CA GLU A 95 1.42 -1.21 12.06
C GLU A 95 2.91 -0.88 12.08
N LEU A 96 3.25 0.40 11.90
CA LEU A 96 4.61 0.88 12.10
C LEU A 96 4.90 0.99 13.61
N VAL A 97 5.75 0.09 14.13
CA VAL A 97 6.03 -0.01 15.57
C VAL A 97 7.29 0.74 15.99
N LYS A 98 8.24 0.93 15.07
CA LYS A 98 9.50 1.61 15.37
C LYS A 98 10.05 2.35 14.16
N VAL A 99 10.62 3.53 14.42
CA VAL A 99 11.33 4.34 13.43
C VAL A 99 12.64 4.84 14.06
N GLU A 100 13.76 4.56 13.41
CA GLU A 100 15.04 5.18 13.70
C GLU A 100 15.53 5.87 12.43
N ARG A 101 15.80 7.17 12.52
CA ARG A 101 16.22 7.98 11.38
C ARG A 101 17.48 8.74 11.72
N GLU A 102 18.53 8.49 10.94
CA GLU A 102 19.80 9.19 11.05
C GLU A 102 20.24 9.73 9.68
N THR A 103 21.39 10.41 9.65
CA THR A 103 21.98 10.81 8.37
C THR A 103 22.33 9.56 7.59
N ASN A 104 21.78 9.42 6.38
CA ASN A 104 22.03 8.27 5.49
C ASN A 104 21.54 6.91 6.02
N TYR A 105 20.66 6.89 7.01
CA TYR A 105 20.13 5.66 7.57
C TYR A 105 18.65 5.82 7.95
N LEU A 106 17.84 4.84 7.55
CA LEU A 106 16.45 4.71 8.00
C LEU A 106 16.17 3.26 8.35
N TYR A 107 15.70 3.04 9.56
CA TYR A 107 15.24 1.74 10.03
C TYR A 107 13.78 1.84 10.46
N LEU A 108 12.98 0.91 9.97
CA LEU A 108 11.54 0.84 10.20
C LEU A 108 11.21 -0.57 10.64
N GLU A 109 10.45 -0.72 11.72
CA GLU A 109 9.86 -2.00 12.12
C GLU A 109 8.35 -1.95 11.93
N TYR A 110 7.81 -3.00 11.32
CA TYR A 110 6.40 -3.20 11.08
C TYR A 110 5.91 -4.47 11.76
N LYS A 111 4.72 -4.40 12.35
CA LYS A 111 3.98 -5.55 12.85
C LYS A 111 2.85 -5.88 11.89
N LEU A 112 2.83 -7.13 11.41
CA LEU A 112 1.82 -7.65 10.50
C LEU A 112 0.87 -8.57 11.28
N GLY A 113 -0.35 -8.10 11.49
CA GLY A 113 -1.35 -8.79 12.31
C GLY A 113 -0.79 -9.26 13.66
N ASP A 114 -1.08 -10.50 14.04
CA ASP A 114 -0.67 -11.05 15.34
C ASP A 114 0.69 -11.78 15.34
N SER A 115 1.29 -12.03 14.17
CA SER A 115 2.23 -13.16 14.04
C SER A 115 3.61 -12.86 13.44
N ALA A 116 3.84 -11.71 12.80
CA ALA A 116 5.13 -11.45 12.16
C ALA A 116 5.59 -10.01 12.32
N TYR A 117 6.87 -9.84 12.66
CA TYR A 117 7.56 -8.56 12.58
C TYR A 117 8.45 -8.55 11.35
N TRP A 118 8.47 -7.41 10.67
CA TRP A 118 9.30 -7.14 9.53
C TRP A 118 10.08 -5.86 9.77
N TYR A 119 11.32 -5.80 9.32
CA TYR A 119 12.04 -4.56 9.28
C TYR A 119 12.44 -4.19 7.86
N ILE A 120 12.51 -2.88 7.63
CA ILE A 120 13.09 -2.28 6.44
C ILE A 120 14.24 -1.41 6.91
N GLU A 121 15.43 -1.71 6.42
CA GLU A 121 16.64 -0.94 6.65
C GLU A 121 17.10 -0.33 5.32
N ILE A 122 17.28 0.98 5.29
CA ILE A 122 17.65 1.74 4.11
C ILE A 122 18.96 2.48 4.41
N GLU A 123 19.99 2.10 3.66
CA GLU A 123 21.32 2.70 3.62
C GLU A 123 21.56 3.28 2.21
N PRO A 124 22.61 4.09 1.98
CA PRO A 124 22.81 4.75 0.68
C PRO A 124 22.98 3.79 -0.50
N GLU A 125 23.50 2.59 -0.24
CA GLU A 125 23.84 1.60 -1.27
C GLU A 125 23.01 0.33 -1.18
N LYS A 126 22.14 0.22 -0.17
CA LYS A 126 21.49 -1.04 0.19
C LYS A 126 20.14 -0.81 0.83
N VAL A 127 19.18 -1.66 0.46
CA VAL A 127 17.91 -1.82 1.16
C VAL A 127 17.80 -3.27 1.63
N THR A 128 17.56 -3.47 2.92
CA THR A 128 17.29 -4.78 3.52
C THR A 128 15.83 -4.85 3.94
N ILE A 129 15.14 -5.93 3.55
CA ILE A 129 13.77 -6.21 3.99
C ILE A 129 13.77 -7.65 4.51
N ALA A 130 13.46 -7.84 5.80
CA ALA A 130 13.48 -9.16 6.39
C ALA A 130 12.50 -9.31 7.56
N ARG A 131 12.10 -10.55 7.80
CA ARG A 131 11.31 -10.97 8.96
C ARG A 131 12.21 -11.27 10.15
N PHE A 132 11.75 -10.99 11.36
CA PHE A 132 12.44 -11.35 12.62
C PHE A 132 11.49 -11.84 13.70
#